data_AF-T1BX64-F1
#
_entry.id   AF-T1BX64-F1
#
_cell.length_a   1.000
_cell.length_b   1.000
_cell.length_c   1.000
_cell.angle_alpha   90.00
_cell.angle_beta   90.00
_cell.angle_gamma   90.00
#
_symmetry.space_group_name_H-M   'P 1'
#
loop_
_entity.id
_entity.type
_entity.pdbx_description
1 polymer ?
#
loop_
_entity_poly.entity_id
_entity_poly.type
_entity_poly.pdbx_seq_one_letter_code
_entity_poly.pdbx_strand_id
1 'polypeptide(L)' 'MIVGLIASTTTTQGLTIQCALDKGLYPKGIKVSDQEMDALSLVREDFHGEWNYTIYPRLLDTS' A
#
# COMPACT_ATOMS: atom_id res chain seq x y z
N MET A 1 14.30 15.41 -9.03
CA MET A 1 13.48 14.20 -8.83
C MET A 1 13.30 13.97 -7.34
N ILE A 2 12.08 13.67 -6.88
CA ILE A 2 11.75 13.46 -5.46
C ILE A 2 12.57 12.32 -4.79
N VAL A 3 12.99 11.33 -5.58
CA VAL A 3 13.81 10.18 -5.16
C VAL A 3 15.11 10.60 -4.44
N GLY A 4 15.78 11.65 -4.92
CA GLY A 4 17.03 12.13 -4.30
C GLY A 4 16.82 12.83 -2.96
N LEU A 5 15.65 13.44 -2.74
CA LEU A 5 15.30 14.15 -1.51
C LEU A 5 14.88 13.18 -0.40
N ILE A 6 14.23 12.07 -0.76
CA ILE A 6 13.82 11.03 0.20
C ILE A 6 15.04 10.21 0.64
N ALA A 7 15.91 9.83 -0.30
CA ALA A 7 17.14 9.10 0.01
C ALA A 7 18.14 9.90 0.85
N SER A 8 18.12 11.24 0.79
CA SER A 8 18.97 12.09 1.62
C SER A 8 18.47 12.24 3.06
N THR A 9 17.32 11.66 3.41
CA THR A 9 16.77 11.74 4.77
C THR A 9 17.42 10.67 5.64
N THR A 10 18.30 11.09 6.54
CA THR A 10 18.87 10.22 7.59
C THR A 10 18.08 10.44 8.87
N THR A 11 17.62 9.36 9.52
CA THR A 11 16.97 9.49 10.83
C THR A 11 18.02 9.78 11.90
N THR A 12 17.62 10.43 13.00
CA THR A 12 18.52 10.77 14.12
C THR A 12 19.23 9.56 14.75
N GLN A 13 18.77 8.35 14.45
CA GLN A 13 19.33 7.07 14.91
C GLN A 13 20.27 6.41 13.87
N GLY A 14 20.58 7.09 12.76
CA GLY A 14 21.57 6.63 11.78
C GLY A 14 21.04 5.63 10.74
N LEU A 15 19.73 5.52 10.56
CA LEU A 15 19.18 4.66 9.50
C LEU A 15 19.28 5.37 8.14
N THR A 16 19.92 4.70 7.19
CA THR A 16 20.02 5.13 5.79
C THR A 16 18.79 4.66 5.02
N ILE A 17 18.06 5.59 4.43
CA ILE A 17 16.90 5.28 3.59
C ILE A 17 17.38 5.15 2.14
N GLN A 18 17.16 3.98 1.53
CA GLN A 18 17.40 3.80 0.10
C GLN A 18 16.09 3.98 -0.66
N CYS A 19 16.09 4.86 -1.66
CA CYS A 19 14.95 5.07 -2.55
C CYS A 19 15.42 4.85 -4.00
N ALA A 20 14.76 3.94 -4.70
CA ALA A 20 15.03 3.67 -6.11
C ALA A 20 13.77 3.94 -6.94
N LEU A 21 13.98 4.38 -8.19
CA LEU A 21 12.89 4.45 -9.14
C LEU A 21 12.53 3.04 -9.59
N ASP A 22 11.33 2.59 -9.23
CA ASP A 22 10.78 1.36 -9.76
C ASP A 22 10.38 1.56 -11.23
N LYS A 23 11.02 0.80 -12.12
CA LYS A 23 10.74 0.79 -13.57
C LYS A 23 9.85 -0.38 -13.98
N GLY A 24 9.27 -1.09 -13.01
CA GLY A 24 8.32 -2.16 -13.24
C GLY A 24 7.20 -1.72 -14.18
N LEU A 25 6.88 -2.59 -15.14
CA LEU A 25 5.70 -2.43 -15.97
C LEU A 25 4.50 -2.88 -15.15
N TYR A 26 3.76 -1.91 -14.62
CA TYR A 26 2.50 -2.13 -13.93
C TYR A 26 1.36 -1.98 -14.93
N PRO A 27 0.83 -3.09 -15.51
CA PRO A 27 -0.30 -3.00 -16.42
C PRO A 27 -1.48 -2.37 -15.66
N LYS A 28 -1.94 -1.22 -16.15
CA LYS A 28 -3.10 -0.53 -15.59
C LYS A 28 -4.36 -1.30 -15.98
N GLY A 29 -5.34 -1.36 -15.09
CA GLY A 29 -6.69 -1.78 -15.45
C GLY A 29 -7.06 -3.22 -15.10
N ILE A 30 -6.46 -3.82 -14.07
CA ILE A 30 -7.14 -4.94 -13.39
C ILE A 30 -8.37 -4.33 -12.71
N LYS A 31 -9.52 -4.43 -13.38
CA LYS A 31 -10.80 -3.99 -12.83
C LYS A 31 -11.30 -5.06 -11.88
N VAL A 32 -11.06 -4.85 -10.60
CA VAL A 32 -11.69 -5.62 -9.53
C VAL A 32 -13.17 -5.23 -9.49
N SER A 33 -14.06 -6.21 -9.41
CA SER A 33 -15.49 -5.96 -9.28
C SER A 33 -15.83 -5.42 -7.89
N ASP A 34 -16.93 -4.68 -7.77
CA ASP A 34 -17.40 -4.17 -6.48
C ASP A 34 -17.65 -5.33 -5.50
N GLN A 35 -18.11 -6.49 -5.98
CA GLN A 35 -18.32 -7.69 -5.16
C GLN A 35 -17.01 -8.26 -4.58
N GLU A 36 -15.94 -8.30 -5.38
CA GLU A 36 -14.62 -8.75 -4.91
C GLU A 36 -14.02 -7.76 -3.91
N MET A 37 -14.29 -6.47 -4.10
CA MET A 37 -13.87 -5.41 -3.19
C MET A 37 -14.67 -5.42 -1.87
N ASP A 38 -15.98 -5.61 -1.93
CA ASP A 38 -16.87 -5.74 -0.77
C ASP A 38 -16.62 -7.03 0.01
N ALA A 39 -16.17 -8.08 -0.67
CA ALA A 39 -15.74 -9.29 -0.01
C ALA A 39 -14.50 -9.06 0.86
N LEU A 40 -13.72 -7.97 0.70
CA LEU A 40 -12.55 -7.70 1.53
C LEU A 40 -12.99 -7.28 2.94
N SER A 41 -12.35 -7.86 3.95
CA SER A 41 -12.48 -7.42 5.34
C SER A 41 -11.65 -6.15 5.54
N LEU A 42 -12.11 -5.04 4.95
CA LEU A 42 -11.48 -3.73 4.95
C LEU A 42 -12.12 -2.84 6.03
N VAL A 43 -11.33 -2.41 7.01
CA VAL A 43 -11.73 -1.39 7.98
C VAL A 43 -11.07 -0.09 7.59
N ARG A 44 -11.87 0.94 7.29
CA ARG A 44 -11.39 2.28 6.98
C ARG A 44 -11.31 3.09 8.26
N GLU A 45 -10.22 3.83 8.42
CA GLU A 45 -10.06 4.77 9.54
C GLU A 45 -10.92 6.02 9.35
N ASP A 46 -11.30 6.65 10.46
CA ASP A 46 -12.11 7.88 10.42
C ASP A 46 -11.36 9.06 9.79
N PHE A 47 -10.02 9.03 9.89
CA PHE A 47 -9.15 10.03 9.29
C PHE A 47 -8.55 9.52 7.97
N HIS A 48 -9.03 10.05 6.85
CA HIS A 48 -8.63 9.65 5.49
C HIS A 48 -8.78 8.15 5.22
N GLY A 49 -9.93 7.56 5.56
CA GLY A 49 -10.21 6.14 5.34
C GLY A 49 -10.05 5.64 3.90
N GLU A 50 -10.04 6.55 2.92
CA GLU A 50 -9.71 6.24 1.53
C GLU A 50 -8.21 5.92 1.32
N TRP A 51 -7.33 6.40 2.20
CA TRP A 51 -5.88 6.11 2.22
C TRP A 51 -5.46 5.24 3.41
N ASN A 52 -6.15 5.36 4.54
CA ASN A 52 -5.84 4.72 5.81
C ASN A 52 -6.86 3.61 6.08
N TYR A 53 -6.45 2.38 5.82
CA TYR A 53 -7.30 1.23 6.04
C TYR A 53 -6.50 0.03 6.55
N THR A 54 -7.19 -0.84 7.28
CA THR A 54 -6.68 -2.12 7.76
C THR A 54 -7.38 -3.25 7.00
N ILE A 55 -6.61 -4.18 6.43
CA ILE A 55 -7.14 -5.38 5.79
C ILE A 55 -6.92 -6.56 6.75
N TYR A 56 -8.00 -7.25 7.09
CA TYR A 56 -7.93 -8.48 7.86
C TYR A 56 -7.85 -9.71 6.95
N PRO A 57 -7.12 -10.76 7.36
CA PRO A 57 -7.14 -12.03 6.64
C PRO A 57 -8.56 -12.58 6.67
N ARG A 58 -9.06 -12.95 5.50
CA ARG A 58 -10.28 -13.75 5.41
C ARG A 58 -9.90 -15.17 5.77
N LEU A 59 -10.56 -15.73 6.78
CA LEU A 59 -10.61 -17.17 6.96
C LEU A 59 -11.36 -17.72 5.74
N LEU A 60 -10.62 -18.05 4.69
CA LEU A 60 -11.15 -18.90 3.64
C LEU A 60 -11.36 -20.25 4.30
N ASP A 61 -12.63 -20.63 4.54
CA ASP A 61 -12.96 -21.99 4.94
C ASP A 61 -12.25 -22.93 3.97
N THR A 62 -11.23 -23.60 4.50
CA THR A 62 -10.45 -24.59 3.76
C THR A 62 -11.31 -25.85 3.79
N SER A 63 -12.13 -26.03 2.75
CA SER A 63 -12.83 -27.29 2.52
C SER A 63 -11.88 -28.37 2.03
#